data_AF-A0A150XSJ7-F1
#
_entry.id   AF-A0A150XSJ7-F1
#
_cell.length_a   1.000
_cell.length_b   1.000
_cell.length_c   1.000
_cell.angle_alpha   90.00
_cell.angle_beta   90.00
_cell.angle_gamma   90.00
#
_symmetry.space_group_name_H-M   'P 1'
#
loop_
_entity.id
_entity.type
_entity.pdbx_description
1 polymer ?
#
loop_
_entity_poly.entity_id
_entity_poly.type
_entity_poly.pdbx_seq_one_letter_code
_entity_poly.pdbx_strand_id
1 'polypeptide(L)'
;MSHNQPEGYFKLKNKNIMKTTFKLSVVLIIFISACSPKINYIGNQYNPTSEVELFFDSKDIKREYTVMGFMQNEGREFANDPEDIKVALIEEAKKRGADAILFGDGYQELINSTDGIGFGEKIGNGDVLGLNSGFVNRVKVFKVKLIKYQ
;
A
#
# COMPACT_ATOMS: atom_id res chain seq x y z
N MET A 1 44.72 56.82 -10.82
CA MET A 1 44.18 57.40 -9.58
C MET A 1 42.96 58.24 -9.94
N SER A 2 41.85 58.06 -9.23
CA SER A 2 40.55 58.74 -9.39
C SER A 2 39.61 58.18 -10.48
N HIS A 3 38.59 57.46 -10.03
CA HIS A 3 37.22 57.74 -10.47
C HIS A 3 36.26 57.40 -9.33
N ASN A 4 35.37 58.35 -9.06
CA ASN A 4 34.47 58.47 -7.93
C ASN A 4 33.03 58.19 -8.39
N GLN A 5 32.22 57.62 -7.47
CA GLN A 5 30.74 57.63 -7.37
C GLN A 5 29.86 56.71 -8.26
N PRO A 6 28.58 56.41 -7.87
CA PRO A 6 27.92 56.56 -6.55
C PRO A 6 27.15 55.33 -6.03
N GLU A 7 26.98 55.32 -4.70
CA GLU A 7 25.96 54.61 -3.93
C GLU A 7 24.54 55.00 -4.37
N GLY A 8 23.72 54.00 -4.75
CA GLY A 8 22.34 54.17 -5.17
C GLY A 8 21.43 53.09 -4.55
N TYR A 9 20.75 53.46 -3.47
CA TYR A 9 19.75 52.67 -2.77
C TYR A 9 18.53 52.37 -3.66
N PHE A 10 18.11 51.10 -3.74
CA PHE A 10 16.75 50.77 -4.18
C PHE A 10 16.11 49.67 -3.32
N LYS A 11 15.32 50.14 -2.36
CA LYS A 11 14.46 49.34 -1.49
C LYS A 11 13.18 49.02 -2.26
N LEU A 12 13.00 47.77 -2.71
CA LEU A 12 11.68 47.26 -3.07
C LEU A 12 11.27 46.11 -2.15
N LYS A 13 10.48 46.51 -1.16
CA LYS A 13 9.58 45.70 -0.35
C LYS A 13 8.56 45.02 -1.26
N ASN A 14 8.78 43.75 -1.64
CA ASN A 14 7.73 42.95 -2.28
C ASN A 14 7.11 41.96 -1.27
N LYS A 15 6.19 42.49 -0.45
CA LYS A 15 5.48 41.77 0.63
C LYS A 15 4.46 40.73 0.12
N ASN A 16 4.38 40.52 -1.20
CA ASN A 16 3.41 39.62 -1.83
C ASN A 16 4.01 38.29 -2.33
N ILE A 17 5.33 38.11 -2.29
CA ILE A 17 5.97 36.87 -2.78
C ILE A 17 5.89 35.75 -1.73
N MET A 18 5.93 36.10 -0.43
CA MET A 18 5.97 35.12 0.67
C MET A 18 4.64 34.38 0.92
N LYS A 19 3.52 34.88 0.40
CA LYS A 19 2.20 34.24 0.57
C LYS A 19 1.88 33.25 -0.55
N THR A 20 2.52 33.39 -1.71
CA THR A 20 2.23 32.58 -2.90
C THR A 20 3.10 31.32 -2.93
N THR A 21 4.31 31.37 -2.36
CA THR A 21 5.16 30.19 -2.16
C THR A 21 4.65 29.28 -1.04
N PHE A 22 3.95 29.81 -0.03
CA PHE A 22 3.35 29.02 1.04
C PHE A 22 2.18 28.15 0.55
N LYS A 23 1.42 28.63 -0.46
CA LYS A 23 0.30 27.87 -1.05
C LYS A 23 0.76 26.74 -1.98
N LEU A 24 1.93 26.87 -2.60
CA LEU A 24 2.46 25.87 -3.53
C LEU A 24 3.02 24.64 -2.80
N SER A 25 3.50 24.81 -1.56
CA SER A 25 4.07 23.73 -0.74
C SER A 25 3.01 22.74 -0.19
N VAL A 26 1.80 23.21 0.09
CA VAL A 26 0.72 22.38 0.66
C VAL A 26 0.14 21.37 -0.35
N VAL A 27 0.24 21.64 -1.65
CA VAL A 27 -0.31 20.75 -2.71
C VAL A 27 0.59 19.52 -2.96
N LEU A 28 1.88 19.58 -2.63
CA LEU A 28 2.83 18.50 -2.92
C LEU A 28 2.78 17.35 -1.90
N ILE A 29 2.30 17.59 -0.67
CA ILE A 29 2.27 16.59 0.41
C ILE A 29 1.15 15.56 0.22
N ILE A 30 0.13 15.85 -0.59
CA ILE A 30 -1.06 14.99 -0.76
C ILE A 30 -0.77 13.74 -1.61
N PHE A 31 0.35 13.70 -2.36
CA PHE A 31 0.62 12.61 -3.31
C PHE A 31 1.43 11.42 -2.77
N ILE A 32 1.85 11.41 -1.50
CA ILE A 32 2.73 10.36 -0.95
C ILE A 32 1.95 9.19 -0.32
N SER A 33 0.61 9.20 -0.30
CA SER A 33 -0.18 8.18 0.42
C SER A 33 -0.51 6.89 -0.36
N ALA A 34 0.08 6.66 -1.55
CA ALA A 34 -0.44 5.67 -2.50
C ALA A 34 0.26 4.30 -2.55
N CYS A 35 1.12 3.94 -1.58
CA CYS A 35 1.81 2.64 -1.59
C CYS A 35 1.51 1.74 -0.38
N SER A 36 0.28 1.76 0.13
CA SER A 36 -0.13 0.78 1.15
C SER A 36 -0.74 -0.48 0.50
N PRO A 37 -0.53 -1.66 1.12
CA PRO A 37 -1.20 -2.89 0.70
C PRO A 37 -2.71 -2.69 0.80
N LYS A 38 -3.44 -2.94 -0.30
CA LYS A 38 -4.90 -2.84 -0.27
C LYS A 38 -5.46 -4.11 0.33
N ILE A 39 -6.30 -3.94 1.35
CA ILE A 39 -6.99 -5.04 2.03
C ILE A 39 -8.41 -5.10 1.49
N ASN A 40 -8.82 -6.29 1.07
CA ASN A 40 -10.20 -6.55 0.71
C ASN A 40 -10.96 -7.07 1.93
N TYR A 41 -12.09 -6.46 2.25
CA TYR A 41 -12.90 -6.73 3.44
C TYR A 41 -14.33 -7.07 3.04
N ILE A 42 -14.89 -8.11 3.67
CA ILE A 42 -16.32 -8.46 3.56
C ILE A 42 -16.90 -8.76 4.94
N GLY A 43 -17.96 -8.05 5.33
CA GLY A 43 -18.61 -8.23 6.64
C GLY A 43 -19.29 -6.98 7.17
N ASN A 44 -19.54 -6.99 8.48
CA ASN A 44 -20.20 -5.92 9.22
C ASN A 44 -19.20 -4.88 9.74
N GLN A 45 -19.50 -3.60 9.59
CA GLN A 45 -18.67 -2.52 10.14
C GLN A 45 -19.14 -2.10 11.54
N TYR A 46 -18.19 -1.94 12.46
CA TYR A 46 -18.41 -1.46 13.82
C TYR A 46 -17.61 -0.17 14.07
N ASN A 47 -17.77 0.39 15.28
CA ASN A 47 -16.98 1.53 15.69
C ASN A 47 -15.49 1.17 15.75
N PRO A 48 -14.59 2.03 15.25
CA PRO A 48 -13.16 1.76 15.27
C PRO A 48 -12.64 1.47 16.67
N THR A 49 -11.69 0.54 16.76
CA THR A 49 -11.00 0.21 18.01
C THR A 49 -9.55 0.67 17.97
N SER A 50 -8.97 0.94 19.14
CA SER A 50 -7.56 1.27 19.31
C SER A 50 -6.65 0.03 19.35
N GLU A 51 -7.18 -1.09 19.83
CA GLU A 51 -6.45 -2.31 20.10
C GLU A 51 -7.10 -3.50 19.39
N VAL A 52 -6.25 -4.37 18.82
CA VAL A 52 -6.66 -5.57 18.09
C VAL A 52 -5.71 -6.68 18.50
N GLU A 53 -6.27 -7.75 19.05
CA GLU A 53 -5.51 -8.95 19.40
C GLU A 53 -5.27 -9.83 18.17
N LEU A 54 -4.12 -10.49 18.09
CA LEU A 54 -3.81 -11.41 17.00
C LEU A 54 -3.81 -12.85 17.53
N PHE A 55 -4.60 -13.70 16.89
CA PHE A 55 -4.66 -15.13 17.16
C PHE A 55 -4.34 -15.93 15.90
N PHE A 56 -3.67 -17.06 16.07
CA PHE A 56 -3.39 -18.01 14.99
C PHE A 56 -4.26 -19.26 15.09
N ASP A 57 -4.76 -19.58 16.28
CA ASP A 57 -5.74 -20.63 16.50
C ASP A 57 -6.98 -20.06 17.19
N SER A 58 -8.15 -20.48 16.73
CA SER A 58 -9.44 -20.24 17.39
C SER A 58 -9.47 -20.72 18.84
N LYS A 59 -8.70 -21.76 19.18
CA LYS A 59 -8.63 -22.34 20.54
C LYS A 59 -7.94 -21.42 21.54
N ASP A 60 -7.12 -20.48 21.08
CA ASP A 60 -6.45 -19.51 21.94
C ASP A 60 -7.42 -18.43 22.43
N ILE A 61 -8.58 -18.28 21.76
CA ILE A 61 -9.61 -17.31 22.10
C ILE A 61 -10.51 -17.91 23.20
N LYS A 62 -10.27 -17.50 24.44
CA LYS A 62 -11.01 -17.99 25.63
C LYS A 62 -12.34 -17.27 25.90
N ARG A 63 -12.72 -16.31 25.07
CA ARG A 63 -13.90 -15.47 25.22
C ARG A 63 -14.94 -15.83 24.16
N GLU A 64 -16.21 -15.65 24.47
CA GLU A 64 -17.26 -15.76 23.45
C GLU A 64 -17.08 -14.65 22.42
N TYR A 65 -17.22 -15.03 21.15
CA TYR A 65 -16.94 -14.12 20.05
C TYR A 65 -17.80 -14.44 18.84
N THR A 66 -17.96 -13.44 17.98
CA THR A 66 -18.61 -13.57 16.68
C THR A 66 -17.65 -13.14 15.57
N VAL A 67 -17.67 -13.87 14.46
CA VAL A 67 -16.93 -13.48 13.26
C VAL A 67 -17.68 -12.34 12.58
N MET A 68 -17.14 -11.11 12.66
CA MET A 68 -17.77 -9.93 12.04
C MET A 68 -17.50 -9.84 10.54
N GLY A 69 -16.44 -10.50 10.05
CA GLY A 69 -16.10 -10.47 8.63
C GLY A 69 -14.81 -11.20 8.30
N PHE A 70 -14.45 -11.15 7.03
CA PHE A 70 -13.22 -11.74 6.48
C PHE A 70 -12.41 -10.67 5.77
N MET A 71 -11.08 -10.77 5.88
CA MET A 71 -10.13 -9.93 5.16
C MET A 71 -9.08 -10.76 4.44
N GLN A 72 -8.58 -10.20 3.35
CA GLN A 72 -7.38 -10.68 2.70
C GLN A 72 -6.61 -9.52 2.06
N ASN A 73 -5.28 -9.61 1.99
CA ASN A 73 -4.52 -8.63 1.22
C ASN A 73 -4.67 -8.89 -0.29
N GLU A 74 -4.68 -7.82 -1.07
CA GLU A 74 -4.48 -7.90 -2.50
C GLU A 74 -3.01 -8.22 -2.75
N GLY A 75 -2.74 -9.37 -3.36
CA GLY A 75 -1.37 -9.78 -3.69
C GLY A 75 -0.76 -8.90 -4.78
N ARG A 76 -0.24 -7.73 -4.41
CA ARG A 76 0.43 -6.78 -5.31
C ARG A 76 1.95 -6.93 -5.28
N GLU A 77 2.56 -6.67 -6.43
CA GLU A 77 3.99 -6.86 -6.70
C GLU A 77 4.95 -6.10 -5.76
N PHE A 78 4.49 -5.01 -5.12
CA PHE A 78 5.35 -4.13 -4.31
C PHE A 78 5.10 -4.23 -2.80
N ALA A 79 4.15 -5.08 -2.38
CA ALA A 79 3.77 -5.25 -0.97
C ALA A 79 3.94 -6.72 -0.55
N ASN A 80 5.15 -7.25 -0.73
CA ASN A 80 5.49 -8.65 -0.44
C ASN A 80 6.02 -8.89 0.96
N ASP A 81 6.36 -7.82 1.70
CA ASP A 81 6.86 -7.95 3.05
C ASP A 81 5.72 -8.42 3.98
N PRO A 82 5.83 -9.60 4.62
CA PRO A 82 4.81 -10.11 5.52
C PRO A 82 4.50 -9.18 6.69
N GLU A 83 5.49 -8.41 7.15
CA GLU A 83 5.35 -7.48 8.26
C GLU A 83 4.50 -6.27 7.84
N ASP A 84 4.73 -5.73 6.64
CA ASP A 84 3.90 -4.63 6.09
C ASP A 84 2.46 -5.07 5.86
N ILE A 85 2.26 -6.30 5.35
CA ILE A 85 0.92 -6.87 5.16
C ILE A 85 0.23 -7.04 6.51
N LYS A 86 0.94 -7.55 7.53
CA LYS A 86 0.41 -7.72 8.88
C LYS A 86 0.01 -6.37 9.49
N VAL A 87 0.85 -5.34 9.36
CA VAL A 87 0.53 -3.98 9.83
C VAL A 87 -0.72 -3.46 9.13
N ALA A 88 -0.81 -3.60 7.80
CA ALA A 88 -1.98 -3.17 7.03
C ALA A 88 -3.26 -3.92 7.45
N LEU A 89 -3.19 -5.23 7.71
CA LEU A 89 -4.31 -6.02 8.21
C LEU A 89 -4.78 -5.56 9.60
N ILE A 90 -3.84 -5.24 10.51
CA ILE A 90 -4.13 -4.71 11.84
C ILE A 90 -4.79 -3.34 11.74
N GLU A 91 -4.24 -2.43 10.94
CA GLU A 91 -4.80 -1.10 10.76
C GLU A 91 -6.21 -1.16 10.16
N GLU A 92 -6.44 -2.02 9.17
CA GLU A 92 -7.77 -2.21 8.61
C GLU A 92 -8.73 -2.80 9.64
N ALA A 93 -8.31 -3.79 10.43
CA ALA A 93 -9.13 -4.33 11.51
C ALA A 93 -9.54 -3.27 12.53
N LYS A 94 -8.60 -2.39 12.92
CA LYS A 94 -8.85 -1.25 13.80
C LYS A 94 -9.91 -0.32 13.22
N LYS A 95 -9.76 0.05 11.95
CA LYS A 95 -10.72 0.92 11.23
C LYS A 95 -12.12 0.29 11.12
N ARG A 96 -12.19 -1.04 11.01
CA ARG A 96 -13.46 -1.78 10.90
C ARG A 96 -14.11 -2.07 12.25
N GLY A 97 -13.37 -1.92 13.36
CA GLY A 97 -13.88 -2.10 14.72
C GLY A 97 -13.80 -3.53 15.27
N ALA A 98 -12.89 -4.34 14.74
CA ALA A 98 -12.67 -5.71 15.22
C ALA A 98 -11.82 -5.74 16.47
N ASP A 99 -12.18 -6.55 17.45
CA ASP A 99 -11.42 -6.68 18.69
C ASP A 99 -10.24 -7.66 18.54
N ALA A 100 -10.36 -8.60 17.60
CA ALA A 100 -9.27 -9.52 17.29
C ALA A 100 -9.24 -9.93 15.80
N ILE A 101 -8.07 -10.36 15.35
CA ILE A 101 -7.84 -11.00 14.06
C ILE A 101 -7.46 -12.45 14.32
N LEU A 102 -8.16 -13.37 13.67
CA LEU A 102 -7.80 -14.78 13.63
C LEU A 102 -7.22 -15.09 12.25
N PHE A 103 -5.93 -15.43 12.21
CA PHE A 103 -5.27 -15.90 11.00
C PHE A 103 -5.82 -17.28 10.61
N GLY A 104 -5.99 -17.51 9.30
CA GLY A 104 -6.33 -18.83 8.77
C GLY A 104 -5.12 -19.78 8.77
N ASP A 105 -5.24 -20.87 8.03
CA ASP A 105 -4.25 -21.96 7.93
C ASP A 105 -2.94 -21.58 7.20
N GLY A 106 -2.53 -20.31 7.27
CA GLY A 106 -1.30 -19.79 6.68
C GLY A 106 -1.54 -18.77 5.56
N TYR A 107 -0.61 -18.75 4.60
CA TYR A 107 -0.67 -17.89 3.42
C TYR A 107 -0.83 -18.73 2.16
N GLN A 108 -1.49 -18.15 1.15
CA GLN A 108 -1.58 -18.70 -0.19
C GLN A 108 -0.58 -17.96 -1.09
N GLU A 109 0.17 -18.68 -1.92
CA GLU A 109 0.98 -18.07 -2.96
C GLU A 109 0.12 -17.83 -4.19
N LEU A 110 -0.09 -16.56 -4.55
CA LEU A 110 -0.67 -16.17 -5.82
C LEU A 110 0.44 -16.00 -6.84
N ILE A 111 0.34 -16.77 -7.93
CA ILE A 111 1.24 -16.68 -9.07
C ILE A 111 0.58 -15.78 -10.10
N ASN A 112 1.06 -14.54 -10.18
CA ASN A 112 0.65 -13.63 -11.24
C ASN A 112 1.65 -13.79 -12.38
N SER A 113 1.17 -14.25 -13.52
CA SER A 113 1.95 -14.32 -14.75
C SER A 113 1.49 -13.19 -15.66
N THR A 114 2.40 -12.30 -16.02
CA THR A 114 2.14 -11.32 -17.06
C THR A 114 2.68 -11.89 -18.37
N ASP A 115 1.80 -12.05 -19.35
CA ASP A 115 2.20 -12.47 -20.69
C ASP A 115 3.16 -11.43 -21.28
N GLY A 116 4.38 -11.87 -21.60
CA GLY A 116 5.39 -11.03 -22.21
C GLY A 116 5.04 -10.66 -23.64
N ILE A 117 5.55 -9.51 -24.09
CA ILE A 117 5.51 -9.10 -25.50
C ILE A 117 6.48 -10.01 -26.27
N GLY A 118 5.95 -10.87 -27.14
CA GLY A 118 6.76 -11.76 -27.97
C GLY A 118 7.24 -11.05 -29.24
N PHE A 119 8.55 -10.90 -29.41
CA PHE A 119 9.16 -10.46 -30.66
C PHE A 119 9.73 -11.67 -31.38
N GLY A 120 9.25 -11.93 -32.60
CA GLY A 120 9.74 -13.01 -33.46
C GLY A 120 10.30 -12.45 -34.76
N GLU A 121 11.55 -12.80 -35.08
CA GLU A 121 12.15 -12.51 -36.37
C GLU A 121 12.11 -13.78 -37.24
N LYS A 122 11.64 -13.65 -38.48
CA LYS A 122 11.67 -14.76 -39.45
C LYS A 122 13.11 -14.92 -39.96
N ILE A 123 13.75 -16.04 -39.64
CA ILE A 123 15.08 -16.35 -40.17
C ILE A 123 14.93 -17.41 -41.26
N GLY A 124 15.05 -16.98 -42.52
CA GLY A 124 15.05 -17.87 -43.68
C GLY A 124 13.71 -18.55 -44.00
N ASN A 125 13.78 -19.75 -44.59
CA ASN A 125 12.65 -20.46 -45.20
C ASN A 125 11.74 -21.20 -44.20
N GLY A 126 11.54 -20.68 -42.98
CA GLY A 126 10.50 -21.20 -42.10
C GLY A 126 10.68 -20.99 -40.60
N ASP A 127 11.90 -20.76 -40.12
CA ASP A 127 12.15 -20.73 -38.68
C ASP A 127 11.90 -19.34 -38.09
N VAL A 128 11.07 -19.27 -37.05
CA VAL A 128 10.83 -18.05 -36.28
C VAL A 128 11.57 -18.18 -34.97
N LEU A 129 12.63 -17.39 -34.78
CA LEU A 129 13.27 -17.26 -33.47
C LEU A 129 12.55 -16.16 -32.68
N GLY A 130 11.92 -16.53 -31.58
CA GLY A 130 11.19 -15.63 -30.70
C GLY A 130 11.84 -15.52 -29.32
N LEU A 131 12.03 -14.29 -28.84
CA LEU A 131 12.36 -14.02 -27.43
C LEU A 131 11.03 -13.85 -26.68
N ASN A 132 10.77 -14.75 -25.73
CA ASN A 132 9.65 -14.62 -24.79
C ASN A 132 10.21 -14.21 -23.41
N SER A 133 9.81 -13.04 -22.94
CA SER A 133 10.10 -12.54 -21.59
C SER A 133 8.83 -12.59 -20.74
N GLY A 134 8.41 -13.79 -20.35
CA GLY A 134 7.39 -13.98 -19.33
C GLY A 134 7.95 -13.68 -17.94
N PHE A 135 7.32 -12.76 -17.20
CA PHE A 135 7.66 -12.50 -15.80
C PHE A 135 6.63 -13.21 -14.91
N VAL A 136 7.12 -14.13 -14.08
CA VAL A 136 6.30 -14.81 -13.07
C VAL A 136 6.57 -14.14 -11.73
N ASN A 137 5.53 -13.55 -11.14
CA ASN A 137 5.60 -12.94 -9.82
C ASN A 137 4.84 -13.78 -8.79
N ARG A 138 5.48 -14.04 -7.64
CA ARG A 138 4.92 -14.83 -6.54
C ARG A 138 4.59 -13.90 -5.38
N VAL A 139 3.32 -13.80 -5.05
CA VAL A 139 2.84 -12.92 -3.97
C VAL A 139 2.16 -13.74 -2.88
N LYS A 140 2.44 -13.41 -1.62
CA LYS A 140 1.82 -14.08 -0.45
C LYS A 140 0.52 -13.39 -0.08
N VAL A 141 -0.56 -14.16 0.04
CA VAL A 141 -1.88 -13.70 0.46
C VAL A 141 -2.30 -14.36 1.75
N PHE A 142 -2.54 -13.54 2.77
CA PHE A 142 -3.03 -13.94 4.08
C PHE A 142 -4.53 -13.72 4.13
N LYS A 143 -5.27 -14.79 4.44
CA LYS A 143 -6.70 -14.72 4.71
C LYS A 143 -6.91 -14.72 6.21
N VAL A 144 -7.65 -13.74 6.71
CA VAL A 144 -7.91 -13.58 8.13
C VAL A 144 -9.40 -13.39 8.41
N LYS A 145 -9.83 -13.79 9.60
CA LYS A 145 -11.18 -13.56 10.12
C LYS A 145 -11.11 -12.41 11.12
N LEU A 146 -12.03 -11.46 11.03
CA LEU A 146 -12.18 -10.44 12.06
C LEU A 146 -13.19 -10.91 13.10
N ILE A 147 -12.83 -10.68 14.34
CA ILE A 147 -13.55 -11.15 15.51
C ILE A 147 -14.04 -9.94 16.31
N LYS A 148 -15.29 -10.03 16.75
CA LYS A 148 -15.90 -9.12 17.72
C LYS A 148 -16.26 -9.90 18.97
N TYR A 149 -15.84 -9.41 20.14
CA TYR A 149 -16.27 -10.00 21.40
C TYR A 149 -17.73 -9.65 21.70
N GLN A 150 -18.41 -10.57 22.37
CA GLN A 150 -19.79 -10.38 22.84
C GLN A 150 -19.83 -9.68 24.21
#